data_AF-A0A4V4H710-F1
#
_entry.id   AF-A0A4V4H710-F1
#
_cell.length_a   1.000
_cell.length_b   1.000
_cell.length_c   1.000
_cell.angle_alpha   90.00
_cell.angle_beta   90.00
_cell.angle_gamma   90.00
#
_symmetry.space_group_name_H-M   'P 1'
#
loop_
_entity.id
_entity.type
_entity.pdbx_description
1 polymer ?
#
loop_
_entity_poly.entity_id
_entity_poly.type
_entity_poly.pdbx_seq_one_letter_code
_entity_poly.pdbx_strand_id
1 'polypeptide(L)'
;MESGGSNGSGGSGGVDLDRRSPGTLGRHLARRLVQVGVRDVFAVPGDFNLTLLDHLIAEPELNLVGCCNELNAGYAADGYARAGGVGACAVTFTVGGLSIINAIAGSYGENLPVICIVGGPNSNDYGTNRILHHTIGLPDFSQELRCFQTVTCYQAVVNNLDDAHEMIDTAISTGLKESKPVYISISCNLPGIPHPTFAMEPVPYFLAPKVSNQLGLEAAVEAAAEFLNRAVTAQDVSTMIRHGQRSIIFLINNGGYTIEVEIHDGPYNVIKNWNYTGLVDAINNSEGRCWTCRVSTEEDLEEAISKATGEKKDRLCFIEVIVHKDDTSKELLEWGSRVSSANSRPPNPR
;
A
#
# COMPACT_ATOMS: atom_id res chain seq x y z
N MET A 1 -29.40 -65.97 39.48
CA MET A 1 -28.92 -65.51 40.79
C MET A 1 -27.79 -64.55 40.47
N GLU A 2 -28.09 -63.26 40.28
CA GLU A 2 -28.04 -62.23 41.36
C GLU A 2 -26.66 -62.25 42.04
N SER A 3 -25.89 -61.18 42.18
CA SER A 3 -26.14 -59.73 42.22
C SER A 3 -24.74 -59.06 42.16
N GLY A 4 -24.53 -57.94 41.48
CA GLY A 4 -24.65 -56.62 42.10
C GLY A 4 -23.36 -56.20 42.82
N GLY A 5 -22.63 -55.23 42.27
CA GLY A 5 -21.42 -54.67 42.89
C GLY A 5 -20.84 -53.51 42.08
N SER A 6 -21.45 -52.33 42.26
CA SER A 6 -21.00 -51.03 41.76
C SER A 6 -19.63 -50.63 42.30
N ASN A 7 -18.77 -50.05 41.46
CA ASN A 7 -17.86 -49.00 41.89
C ASN A 7 -17.61 -48.03 40.73
N GLY A 8 -18.21 -46.85 40.84
CA GLY A 8 -17.83 -45.70 40.04
C GLY A 8 -16.52 -45.12 40.57
N SER A 9 -15.58 -44.90 39.67
CA SER A 9 -14.45 -44.01 39.88
C SER A 9 -14.43 -43.03 38.72
N GLY A 10 -14.69 -41.77 39.04
CA GLY A 10 -14.76 -40.67 38.08
C GLY A 10 -13.47 -40.56 37.27
N GLY A 11 -13.59 -40.77 35.96
CA GLY A 11 -12.65 -40.24 34.99
C GLY A 11 -12.95 -38.75 34.87
N SER A 12 -12.18 -37.93 35.57
CA SER A 12 -12.11 -36.50 35.36
C SER A 12 -11.88 -36.22 33.88
N GLY A 13 -12.89 -35.66 33.22
CA GLY A 13 -12.74 -35.02 31.92
C GLY A 13 -11.82 -33.83 32.07
N GLY A 14 -10.51 -34.07 31.99
CA GLY A 14 -9.53 -33.06 31.66
C GLY A 14 -9.67 -32.78 30.17
N VAL A 15 -10.48 -31.78 29.83
CA VAL A 15 -10.33 -31.12 28.54
C VAL A 15 -8.91 -30.56 28.55
N ASP A 16 -8.08 -31.07 27.65
CA ASP A 16 -6.70 -30.63 27.45
C ASP A 16 -6.73 -29.15 27.04
N LEU A 17 -6.74 -28.26 28.03
CA LEU A 17 -6.92 -26.81 27.85
C LEU A 17 -5.63 -26.09 27.44
N ASP A 18 -4.53 -26.81 27.22
CA ASP A 18 -3.22 -26.17 27.24
C ASP A 18 -2.24 -26.67 26.16
N ARG A 19 -2.63 -26.47 24.88
CA ARG A 19 -1.68 -26.29 23.76
C ARG A 19 -2.18 -25.21 22.79
N ARG A 20 -2.59 -24.05 23.30
CA ARG A 20 -2.63 -22.86 22.44
C ARG A 20 -1.20 -22.34 22.36
N SER A 21 -0.63 -22.31 21.15
CA SER A 21 0.63 -21.60 20.92
C SER A 21 0.47 -20.20 21.52
N PRO A 22 1.39 -19.74 22.40
CA PRO A 22 1.26 -18.43 22.99
C PRO A 22 1.20 -17.40 21.87
N GLY A 23 0.22 -16.50 21.94
CA GLY A 23 0.06 -15.46 20.92
C GLY A 23 1.24 -14.50 20.94
N THR A 24 1.58 -13.99 19.77
CA THR A 24 2.63 -12.99 19.59
C THR A 24 2.06 -11.74 18.94
N LEU A 25 2.76 -10.63 19.12
CA LEU A 25 2.40 -9.36 18.49
C LEU A 25 2.29 -9.48 16.96
N GLY A 26 3.25 -10.15 16.32
CA GLY A 26 3.24 -10.32 14.86
C GLY A 26 2.00 -11.08 14.37
N ARG A 27 1.62 -12.15 15.08
CA ARG A 27 0.38 -12.90 14.78
C ARG A 27 -0.87 -12.05 15.02
N HIS A 28 -0.91 -11.26 16.09
CA HIS A 28 -2.04 -10.37 16.39
C HIS A 28 -2.25 -9.36 15.27
N LEU A 29 -1.18 -8.68 14.83
CA LEU A 29 -1.25 -7.73 13.72
C LEU A 29 -1.73 -8.40 12.44
N ALA A 30 -1.15 -9.55 12.07
CA ALA A 30 -1.56 -10.29 10.87
C ALA A 30 -3.05 -10.64 10.90
N ARG A 31 -3.55 -11.14 12.04
CA ARG A 31 -4.98 -11.45 12.23
C ARG A 31 -5.86 -10.20 12.14
N ARG A 32 -5.43 -9.07 12.70
CA ARG A 32 -6.17 -7.80 12.57
C ARG A 32 -6.26 -7.32 11.13
N LEU A 33 -5.18 -7.41 10.35
CA LEU A 33 -5.19 -7.09 8.92
C LEU A 33 -6.21 -7.93 8.15
N VAL A 34 -6.19 -9.25 8.35
CA VAL A 34 -7.17 -10.18 7.75
C VAL A 34 -8.60 -9.80 8.14
N GLN A 35 -8.83 -9.52 9.43
CA GLN A 35 -10.16 -9.18 9.94
C GLN A 35 -10.74 -7.91 9.32
N VAL A 36 -9.90 -6.93 8.99
CA VAL A 36 -10.36 -5.68 8.35
C VAL A 36 -10.44 -5.77 6.83
N GLY A 37 -10.11 -6.93 6.25
CA GLY A 37 -10.28 -7.21 4.83
C GLY A 37 -8.99 -7.13 4.01
N VAL A 38 -7.85 -6.85 4.62
CA VAL A 38 -6.55 -6.91 3.92
C VAL A 38 -6.23 -8.35 3.57
N ARG A 39 -5.89 -8.61 2.30
CA ARG A 39 -5.36 -9.90 1.83
C ARG A 39 -3.94 -9.79 1.31
N ASP A 40 -3.53 -8.62 0.86
CA ASP A 40 -2.18 -8.37 0.35
C ASP A 40 -1.52 -7.26 1.14
N VAL A 41 -0.30 -7.50 1.62
CA VAL A 41 0.54 -6.50 2.30
C VAL A 41 1.74 -6.19 1.42
N PHE A 42 1.84 -4.95 0.97
CA PHE A 42 2.91 -4.48 0.09
C PHE A 42 4.15 -4.11 0.89
N ALA A 43 5.27 -4.79 0.66
CA ALA A 43 6.40 -4.72 1.57
C ALA A 43 7.74 -4.48 0.88
N VAL A 44 8.61 -3.79 1.62
CA VAL A 44 10.04 -3.73 1.33
C VAL A 44 10.78 -4.20 2.58
N PRO A 45 11.55 -5.30 2.50
CA PRO A 45 12.25 -5.85 3.64
C PRO A 45 13.42 -4.97 4.07
N GLY A 46 13.59 -4.83 5.38
CA GLY A 46 14.80 -4.29 6.01
C GLY A 46 14.95 -4.85 7.41
N ASP A 47 16.15 -4.82 7.97
CA ASP A 47 16.48 -5.51 9.21
C ASP A 47 15.58 -5.15 10.41
N PHE A 48 15.03 -3.93 10.47
CA PHE A 48 14.07 -3.54 11.49
C PHE A 48 12.66 -4.15 11.34
N ASN A 49 12.30 -4.76 10.20
CA ASN A 49 10.98 -5.37 9.99
C ASN A 49 11.00 -6.88 9.70
N LEU A 50 12.16 -7.52 9.51
CA LEU A 50 12.23 -8.94 9.07
C LEU A 50 11.43 -9.90 9.95
N THR A 51 11.61 -9.84 11.28
CA THR A 51 10.86 -10.69 12.21
C THR A 51 9.34 -10.48 12.09
N LEU A 52 8.91 -9.24 11.84
CA LEU A 52 7.50 -8.95 11.62
C LEU A 52 7.01 -9.55 10.30
N LEU A 53 7.80 -9.42 9.23
CA LEU A 53 7.47 -10.00 7.92
C LEU A 53 7.33 -11.53 7.99
N ASP A 54 8.15 -12.22 8.77
CA ASP A 54 8.02 -13.67 9.01
C ASP A 54 6.63 -14.03 9.56
N HIS A 55 6.10 -13.22 10.49
CA HIS A 55 4.76 -13.41 11.04
C HIS A 55 3.64 -13.07 10.05
N LEU A 56 3.83 -12.07 9.19
CA LEU A 56 2.87 -11.76 8.12
C LEU A 56 2.82 -12.89 7.07
N ILE A 57 3.97 -13.46 6.72
CA ILE A 57 4.09 -14.62 5.80
C ILE A 57 3.46 -15.88 6.41
N ALA A 58 3.61 -16.06 7.73
CA ALA A 58 3.05 -17.22 8.43
C ALA A 58 1.51 -17.20 8.52
N GLU A 59 0.86 -16.07 8.23
CA GLU A 59 -0.59 -15.95 8.21
C GLU A 59 -1.15 -16.41 6.85
N PRO A 60 -1.85 -17.56 6.76
CA PRO A 60 -2.25 -18.14 5.47
C PRO A 60 -3.23 -17.31 4.64
N GLU A 61 -3.93 -16.36 5.29
CA GLU A 61 -4.90 -15.48 4.66
C GLU A 61 -4.29 -14.17 4.14
N LEU A 62 -2.99 -13.96 4.35
CA LEU A 62 -2.23 -12.83 3.82
C LEU A 62 -1.23 -13.31 2.77
N ASN A 63 -1.05 -12.50 1.73
CA ASN A 63 0.08 -12.59 0.83
C ASN A 63 1.00 -11.39 1.07
N LEU A 64 2.29 -11.66 1.23
CA LEU A 64 3.30 -10.60 1.26
C LEU A 64 3.75 -10.30 -0.18
N VAL A 65 3.45 -9.10 -0.66
CA VAL A 65 3.81 -8.64 -2.01
C VAL A 65 5.07 -7.78 -1.92
N GLY A 66 6.20 -8.30 -2.37
CA GLY A 66 7.46 -7.55 -2.39
C GLY A 66 7.48 -6.52 -3.52
N CYS A 67 7.77 -5.26 -3.19
CA CYS A 67 7.86 -4.14 -4.15
C CYS A 67 9.32 -3.73 -4.39
N CYS A 68 9.57 -2.99 -5.50
CA CYS A 68 10.92 -2.53 -5.83
C CYS A 68 11.46 -1.47 -4.85
N ASN A 69 10.59 -0.61 -4.33
CA ASN A 69 10.91 0.43 -3.37
C ASN A 69 9.67 0.81 -2.55
N GLU A 70 9.87 1.61 -1.50
CA GLU A 70 8.85 1.93 -0.51
C GLU A 70 7.78 2.89 -1.03
N LEU A 71 8.15 3.81 -1.93
CA LEU A 71 7.18 4.69 -2.59
C LEU A 71 6.17 3.88 -3.40
N ASN A 72 6.65 2.92 -4.18
CA ASN A 72 5.82 2.00 -4.95
C ASN A 72 4.96 1.12 -4.03
N ALA A 73 5.52 0.61 -2.92
CA ALA A 73 4.76 -0.16 -1.94
C ALA A 73 3.59 0.66 -1.36
N GLY A 74 3.82 1.93 -1.06
CA GLY A 74 2.79 2.86 -0.60
C GLY A 74 1.69 3.08 -1.64
N TYR A 75 2.04 3.34 -2.90
CA TYR A 75 1.03 3.54 -3.96
C TYR A 75 0.33 2.24 -4.36
N ALA A 76 0.99 1.09 -4.24
CA ALA A 76 0.33 -0.20 -4.42
C ALA A 76 -0.72 -0.44 -3.33
N ALA A 77 -0.40 -0.09 -2.07
CA ALA A 77 -1.38 -0.12 -0.97
C ALA A 77 -2.51 0.91 -1.15
N ASP A 78 -2.22 2.11 -1.68
CA ASP A 78 -3.23 3.12 -2.04
C ASP A 78 -4.22 2.58 -3.09
N GLY A 79 -3.69 2.08 -4.22
CA GLY A 79 -4.51 1.47 -5.27
C GLY A 79 -5.31 0.27 -4.78
N TYR A 80 -4.72 -0.53 -3.90
CA TYR A 80 -5.40 -1.65 -3.25
C TYR A 80 -6.55 -1.19 -2.36
N ALA A 81 -6.37 -0.11 -1.59
CA ALA A 81 -7.41 0.47 -0.75
C ALA A 81 -8.60 0.99 -1.58
N ARG A 82 -8.35 1.52 -2.78
CA ARG A 82 -9.42 1.95 -3.70
C ARG A 82 -10.31 0.78 -4.15
N ALA A 83 -9.72 -0.40 -4.35
CA ALA A 83 -10.46 -1.59 -4.81
C ALA A 83 -11.06 -2.41 -3.65
N GLY A 84 -10.31 -2.58 -2.56
CA GLY A 84 -10.62 -3.45 -1.42
C GLY A 84 -11.14 -2.73 -0.17
N GLY A 85 -11.18 -1.39 -0.18
CA GLY A 85 -11.65 -0.56 0.93
C GLY A 85 -10.60 -0.29 2.02
N VAL A 86 -9.51 -1.06 2.09
CA VAL A 86 -8.38 -0.85 2.99
C VAL A 86 -7.09 -1.37 2.35
N GLY A 87 -5.99 -0.66 2.54
CA GLY A 87 -4.66 -1.06 2.08
C GLY A 87 -3.68 -1.21 3.23
N ALA A 88 -2.65 -2.02 3.07
CA ALA A 88 -1.57 -2.16 4.05
C ALA A 88 -0.20 -2.25 3.38
N CYS A 89 0.78 -1.59 3.98
CA CYS A 89 2.17 -1.65 3.55
C CYS A 89 3.11 -1.80 4.74
N ALA A 90 4.28 -2.42 4.51
CA ALA A 90 5.28 -2.68 5.53
C ALA A 90 6.70 -2.32 5.06
N VAL A 91 7.35 -1.36 5.72
CA VAL A 91 8.70 -0.88 5.34
C VAL A 91 9.64 -0.80 6.55
N THR A 92 10.92 -0.57 6.31
CA THR A 92 11.93 -0.45 7.36
C THR A 92 12.03 0.98 7.92
N PHE A 93 12.66 1.12 9.07
CA PHE A 93 12.80 2.38 9.80
C PHE A 93 13.55 3.45 9.01
N THR A 94 13.06 4.68 9.08
CA THR A 94 13.60 5.94 8.56
C THR A 94 13.84 5.97 7.05
N VAL A 95 14.76 5.16 6.51
CA VAL A 95 15.01 5.14 5.05
C VAL A 95 13.77 4.69 4.28
N GLY A 96 13.05 3.69 4.81
CA GLY A 96 11.82 3.20 4.22
C GLY A 96 10.64 4.13 4.54
N GLY A 97 10.48 4.50 5.81
CA GLY A 97 9.40 5.39 6.24
C GLY A 97 9.41 6.77 5.57
N LEU A 98 10.57 7.40 5.39
CA LEU A 98 10.66 8.69 4.71
C LEU A 98 10.48 8.57 3.18
N SER A 99 10.72 7.39 2.60
CA SER A 99 10.45 7.12 1.19
C SER A 99 8.96 6.92 0.93
N ILE A 100 8.27 6.14 1.78
CA ILE A 100 6.83 5.85 1.63
C ILE A 100 5.92 7.04 1.96
N ILE A 101 6.41 8.04 2.72
CA ILE A 101 5.58 9.13 3.25
C ILE A 101 4.82 9.90 2.17
N ASN A 102 5.37 10.02 0.96
CA ASN A 102 4.69 10.71 -0.15
C ASN A 102 3.42 9.97 -0.58
N ALA A 103 3.47 8.65 -0.68
CA ALA A 103 2.29 7.84 -0.97
C ALA A 103 1.26 7.95 0.16
N ILE A 104 1.70 7.94 1.42
CA ILE A 104 0.82 8.09 2.59
C ILE A 104 0.13 9.47 2.61
N ALA A 105 0.86 10.54 2.29
CA ALA A 105 0.29 11.87 2.13
C ALA A 105 -0.75 11.92 0.99
N GLY A 106 -0.48 11.21 -0.12
CA GLY A 106 -1.44 10.99 -1.20
C GLY A 106 -2.71 10.31 -0.70
N SER A 107 -2.59 9.17 -0.02
CA SER A 107 -3.73 8.45 0.57
C SER A 107 -4.51 9.31 1.57
N TYR A 108 -3.83 10.18 2.32
CA TYR A 108 -4.49 11.15 3.20
C TYR A 108 -5.32 12.16 2.40
N GLY A 109 -4.77 12.75 1.35
CA GLY A 109 -5.48 13.66 0.45
C GLY A 109 -6.70 13.03 -0.21
N GLU A 110 -6.61 11.73 -0.49
CA GLU A 110 -7.60 10.93 -1.22
C GLU A 110 -8.61 10.22 -0.31
N ASN A 111 -8.52 10.40 1.02
CA ASN A 111 -9.40 9.76 2.02
C ASN A 111 -9.35 8.23 1.99
N LEU A 112 -8.16 7.64 1.85
CA LEU A 112 -7.98 6.19 1.83
C LEU A 112 -7.43 5.67 3.16
N PRO A 113 -8.03 4.63 3.75
CA PRO A 113 -7.50 3.98 4.94
C PRO A 113 -6.36 3.05 4.56
N VAL A 114 -5.14 3.59 4.58
CA VAL A 114 -3.89 2.82 4.40
C VAL A 114 -3.20 2.63 5.75
N ILE A 115 -2.98 1.37 6.12
CA ILE A 115 -2.25 0.98 7.34
C ILE A 115 -0.76 0.93 7.00
N CYS A 116 -0.02 1.98 7.33
CA CYS A 116 1.41 2.08 7.13
C CYS A 116 2.16 1.49 8.33
N ILE A 117 2.80 0.34 8.12
CA ILE A 117 3.56 -0.38 9.15
C ILE A 117 5.04 -0.12 8.91
N VAL A 118 5.75 0.30 9.95
CA VAL A 118 7.19 0.55 9.89
C VAL A 118 7.90 -0.27 10.95
N GLY A 119 8.93 -1.03 10.55
CA GLY A 119 9.84 -1.64 11.50
C GLY A 119 10.54 -0.55 12.30
N GLY A 120 10.59 -0.68 13.62
CA GLY A 120 11.17 0.31 14.52
C GLY A 120 12.45 -0.17 15.20
N PRO A 121 13.23 0.73 15.81
CA PRO A 121 14.38 0.39 16.64
C PRO A 121 14.07 -0.67 17.69
N ASN A 122 15.11 -1.38 18.15
CA ASN A 122 14.97 -2.29 19.28
C ASN A 122 14.42 -1.52 20.49
N SER A 123 13.47 -2.11 21.21
CA SER A 123 12.82 -1.47 22.36
C SER A 123 13.82 -1.03 23.45
N ASN A 124 14.98 -1.70 23.55
CA ASN A 124 16.02 -1.38 24.52
C ASN A 124 16.87 -0.15 24.15
N ASP A 125 16.80 0.33 22.90
CA ASP A 125 17.60 1.48 22.48
C ASP A 125 16.89 2.82 22.81
N TYR A 126 15.57 2.81 23.04
CA TYR A 126 14.83 3.99 23.48
C TYR A 126 15.34 4.50 24.83
N GLY A 127 15.52 5.81 24.96
CA GLY A 127 16.05 6.44 26.18
C GLY A 127 17.56 6.27 26.38
N THR A 128 18.26 5.65 25.43
CA THR A 128 19.73 5.56 25.42
C THR A 128 20.35 6.63 24.50
N ASN A 129 21.66 6.86 24.60
CA ASN A 129 22.40 7.73 23.68
C ASN A 129 22.93 6.98 22.44
N ARG A 130 22.34 5.82 22.10
CA ARG A 130 22.78 5.03 20.96
C ARG A 130 22.36 5.69 19.65
N ILE A 131 23.30 5.70 18.72
CA ILE A 131 23.06 6.10 17.33
C ILE A 131 22.92 4.81 16.54
N LEU A 132 21.82 4.70 15.79
CA LEU A 132 21.52 3.53 14.99
C LEU A 132 21.75 3.82 13.51
N HIS A 133 22.10 2.78 12.76
CA HIS A 133 22.01 2.84 11.30
C HIS A 133 20.58 3.14 10.87
N HIS A 134 20.42 3.64 9.64
CA HIS A 134 19.19 4.23 9.12
C HIS A 134 18.74 5.56 9.77
N THR A 135 19.37 6.04 10.85
CA THR A 135 19.10 7.39 11.39
C THR A 135 20.03 8.45 10.79
N ILE A 136 19.74 9.73 11.02
CA ILE A 136 20.61 10.84 10.63
C ILE A 136 21.84 11.03 11.53
N GLY A 137 22.18 10.04 12.38
CA GLY A 137 23.32 10.12 13.28
C GLY A 137 23.01 10.77 14.64
N LEU A 138 21.74 10.83 15.03
CA LEU A 138 21.30 11.37 16.32
C LEU A 138 20.53 10.32 17.13
N PRO A 139 20.63 10.32 18.47
CA PRO A 139 19.85 9.44 19.35
C PRO A 139 18.40 9.96 19.54
N ASP A 140 17.75 10.36 18.44
CA ASP A 140 16.35 10.79 18.39
C ASP A 140 15.58 9.94 17.38
N PHE A 141 14.89 8.92 17.87
CA PHE A 141 14.09 8.01 17.05
C PHE A 141 12.67 8.54 16.76
N SER A 142 12.33 9.75 17.20
CA SER A 142 11.02 10.35 16.94
C SER A 142 10.97 11.21 15.68
N GLN A 143 12.07 11.34 14.95
CA GLN A 143 12.16 12.14 13.73
C GLN A 143 11.17 11.69 12.65
N GLU A 144 11.18 10.40 12.33
CA GLU A 144 10.23 9.82 11.37
C GLU A 144 8.79 10.03 11.84
N LEU A 145 8.49 9.72 13.10
CA LEU A 145 7.16 9.92 13.68
C LEU A 145 6.65 11.34 13.47
N ARG A 146 7.48 12.36 13.72
CA ARG A 146 7.10 13.78 13.53
C ARG A 146 6.73 14.11 12.09
N CYS A 147 7.35 13.45 11.11
CA CYS A 147 6.97 13.61 9.70
C CYS A 147 5.58 13.02 9.42
N PHE A 148 5.26 11.86 10.01
CA PHE A 148 3.98 11.18 9.80
C PHE A 148 2.80 11.86 10.51
N GLN A 149 3.03 12.63 11.58
CA GLN A 149 1.99 13.31 12.36
C GLN A 149 1.08 14.22 11.52
N THR A 150 1.59 14.81 10.45
CA THR A 150 0.82 15.75 9.60
C THR A 150 0.10 15.08 8.44
N VAL A 151 0.37 13.80 8.17
CA VAL A 151 -0.12 13.05 7.00
C VAL A 151 -0.80 11.73 7.37
N THR A 152 -1.09 11.51 8.65
CA THR A 152 -1.86 10.35 9.14
C THR A 152 -2.83 10.79 10.24
N CYS A 153 -3.94 10.08 10.40
CA CYS A 153 -4.95 10.43 11.42
C CYS A 153 -4.64 9.85 12.81
N TYR A 154 -3.75 8.85 12.88
CA TYR A 154 -3.30 8.25 14.12
C TYR A 154 -1.88 7.67 13.93
N GLN A 155 -1.07 7.73 15.00
CA GLN A 155 0.27 7.18 15.02
C GLN A 155 0.48 6.32 16.28
N ALA A 156 0.86 5.06 16.10
CA ALA A 156 1.24 4.14 17.17
C ALA A 156 2.75 3.87 17.11
N VAL A 157 3.45 3.99 18.24
CA VAL A 157 4.84 3.54 18.38
C VAL A 157 4.90 2.41 19.41
N VAL A 158 4.90 1.18 18.93
CA VAL A 158 4.83 -0.03 19.74
C VAL A 158 6.23 -0.47 20.12
N ASN A 159 6.67 -0.04 21.31
CA ASN A 159 7.96 -0.40 21.93
C ASN A 159 7.81 -1.13 23.27
N ASN A 160 6.58 -1.41 23.70
CA ASN A 160 6.21 -2.25 24.84
C ASN A 160 5.11 -3.24 24.40
N LEU A 161 5.08 -4.44 24.97
CA LEU A 161 4.08 -5.49 24.68
C LEU A 161 2.79 -5.33 25.48
N ASP A 162 2.83 -4.68 26.65
CA ASP A 162 1.68 -4.57 27.56
C ASP A 162 0.52 -3.79 26.92
N ASP A 163 0.82 -2.71 26.20
CA ASP A 163 -0.11 -1.78 25.55
C ASP A 163 -0.25 -2.01 24.03
N ALA A 164 0.65 -2.79 23.44
CA ALA A 164 0.72 -3.00 21.99
C ALA A 164 -0.61 -3.37 21.32
N HIS A 165 -1.39 -4.27 21.94
CA HIS A 165 -2.69 -4.70 21.41
C HIS A 165 -3.66 -3.52 21.26
N GLU A 166 -3.76 -2.66 22.27
CA GLU A 166 -4.63 -1.49 22.28
C GLU A 166 -4.15 -0.46 21.26
N MET A 167 -2.84 -0.24 21.16
CA MET A 167 -2.26 0.71 20.21
C MET A 167 -2.52 0.30 18.76
N ILE A 168 -2.28 -0.97 18.42
CA ILE A 168 -2.55 -1.52 17.09
C ILE A 168 -4.05 -1.42 16.79
N ASP A 169 -4.88 -1.84 17.74
CA ASP A 169 -6.32 -1.91 17.53
C ASP A 169 -6.94 -0.52 17.34
N THR A 170 -6.46 0.46 18.11
CA THR A 170 -6.87 1.87 18.04
C THR A 170 -6.40 2.51 16.73
N ALA A 171 -5.17 2.25 16.30
CA ALA A 171 -4.67 2.76 15.02
C ALA A 171 -5.53 2.26 13.87
N ILE A 172 -5.72 0.94 13.74
CA ILE A 172 -6.49 0.35 12.64
C ILE A 172 -7.95 0.84 12.66
N SER A 173 -8.61 0.82 13.83
CA SER A 173 -10.01 1.28 13.92
C SER A 173 -10.16 2.77 13.62
N THR A 174 -9.21 3.61 14.05
CA THR A 174 -9.23 5.05 13.74
C THR A 174 -9.03 5.30 12.25
N GLY A 175 -8.09 4.59 11.61
CA GLY A 175 -7.86 4.69 10.16
C GLY A 175 -9.11 4.37 9.34
N LEU A 176 -9.78 3.27 9.68
CA LEU A 176 -11.03 2.85 9.02
C LEU A 176 -12.19 3.82 9.31
N LYS A 177 -12.32 4.28 10.56
CA LYS A 177 -13.36 5.23 10.97
C LYS A 177 -13.21 6.57 10.25
N GLU A 178 -12.00 7.09 10.15
CA GLU A 178 -11.75 8.41 9.54
C GLU A 178 -11.59 8.31 8.01
N SER A 179 -11.44 7.10 7.46
CA SER A 179 -11.04 6.89 6.06
C SER A 179 -9.75 7.64 5.75
N LYS A 180 -8.74 7.41 6.61
CA LYS A 180 -7.44 8.10 6.56
C LYS A 180 -6.32 7.12 6.91
N PRO A 181 -5.10 7.38 6.41
CA PRO A 181 -3.99 6.50 6.70
C PRO A 181 -3.54 6.63 8.15
N VAL A 182 -2.94 5.54 8.67
CA VAL A 182 -2.37 5.46 10.01
C VAL A 182 -0.94 4.96 9.95
N TYR A 183 -0.14 5.38 10.92
CA TYR A 183 1.25 4.95 11.09
C TYR A 183 1.36 4.02 12.30
N ILE A 184 2.00 2.87 12.13
CA ILE A 184 2.28 1.91 13.20
C ILE A 184 3.76 1.53 13.14
N SER A 185 4.57 2.06 14.05
CA SER A 185 5.94 1.63 14.26
C SER A 185 5.99 0.46 15.23
N ILE A 186 6.75 -0.59 14.92
CA ILE A 186 6.88 -1.78 15.78
C ILE A 186 8.35 -2.09 16.02
N SER A 187 8.80 -2.04 17.27
CA SER A 187 10.17 -2.40 17.64
C SER A 187 10.56 -3.79 17.16
N CYS A 188 11.67 -3.90 16.44
CA CYS A 188 12.07 -5.11 15.69
C CYS A 188 12.23 -6.39 16.53
N ASN A 189 12.45 -6.26 17.83
CA ASN A 189 12.64 -7.36 18.77
C ASN A 189 11.35 -7.89 19.41
N LEU A 190 10.20 -7.25 19.18
CA LEU A 190 8.93 -7.59 19.83
C LEU A 190 8.03 -8.59 19.08
N PRO A 191 7.98 -8.65 17.72
CA PRO A 191 6.97 -9.43 16.99
C PRO A 191 6.84 -10.90 17.39
N GLY A 192 7.97 -11.53 17.73
CA GLY A 192 8.04 -12.96 18.04
C GLY A 192 8.01 -13.30 19.52
N ILE A 193 7.89 -12.33 20.43
CA ILE A 193 7.84 -12.61 21.87
C ILE A 193 6.43 -13.08 22.28
N PRO A 194 6.30 -14.28 22.88
CA PRO A 194 5.08 -14.72 23.55
C PRO A 194 4.60 -13.72 24.61
N HIS A 195 3.33 -13.30 24.55
CA HIS A 195 2.75 -12.43 25.58
C HIS A 195 1.31 -12.80 25.95
N PRO A 196 0.91 -12.78 27.23
CA PRO A 196 -0.45 -13.13 27.66
C PRO A 196 -1.55 -12.31 26.98
N THR A 197 -1.28 -11.04 26.67
CA THR A 197 -2.22 -10.13 25.98
C THR A 197 -2.68 -10.66 24.62
N PHE A 198 -1.86 -11.48 23.94
CA PHE A 198 -2.19 -12.04 22.62
C PHE A 198 -2.67 -13.49 22.70
N ALA A 199 -2.79 -14.07 23.90
CA ALA A 199 -3.17 -15.48 24.06
C ALA A 199 -4.62 -15.78 23.64
N MET A 200 -5.47 -14.74 23.60
CA MET A 200 -6.85 -14.84 23.13
C MET A 200 -6.98 -14.26 21.73
N GLU A 201 -7.84 -14.87 20.92
CA GLU A 201 -8.22 -14.27 19.64
C GLU A 201 -8.90 -12.92 19.91
N PRO A 202 -8.53 -11.87 19.15
CA PRO A 202 -9.10 -10.56 19.36
C PRO A 202 -10.61 -10.55 19.13
N VAL A 203 -11.33 -9.75 19.92
CA VAL A 203 -12.74 -9.46 19.66
C VAL A 203 -12.85 -8.86 18.24
N PRO A 204 -13.67 -9.43 17.34
CA PRO A 204 -13.81 -8.92 15.98
C PRO A 204 -14.19 -7.44 15.97
N TYR A 205 -13.63 -6.68 15.03
CA TYR A 205 -14.03 -5.29 14.85
C TYR A 205 -15.53 -5.20 14.55
N PHE A 206 -16.24 -4.41 15.34
CA PHE A 206 -17.58 -3.95 14.99
C PHE A 206 -17.48 -2.50 14.53
N LEU A 207 -17.28 -2.32 13.22
CA LEU A 207 -17.38 -1.01 12.59
C LEU A 207 -18.81 -0.86 12.10
N ALA A 208 -19.57 0.04 12.73
CA ALA A 208 -20.90 0.38 12.23
C ALA A 208 -20.76 0.84 10.77
N PRO A 209 -21.53 0.28 9.81
CA PRO A 209 -21.47 0.72 8.44
C PRO A 209 -21.76 2.22 8.38
N LYS A 210 -20.89 3.00 7.73
CA LYS A 210 -21.25 4.37 7.39
C LYS A 210 -22.37 4.30 6.35
N VAL A 211 -23.56 4.73 6.74
CA VAL A 211 -24.71 4.76 5.83
C VAL A 211 -24.56 5.98 4.93
N SER A 212 -24.18 5.75 3.69
CA SER A 212 -24.19 6.78 2.65
C SER A 212 -25.61 7.02 2.15
N ASN A 213 -25.88 8.23 1.67
CA ASN A 213 -27.10 8.45 0.88
C ASN A 213 -27.03 7.59 -0.39
N GLN A 214 -28.02 6.72 -0.61
CA GLN A 214 -27.99 5.73 -1.69
C GLN A 214 -27.83 6.36 -3.08
N LEU A 215 -28.60 7.42 -3.38
CA LEU A 215 -28.53 8.14 -4.66
C LEU A 215 -27.16 8.81 -4.84
N GLY A 216 -26.63 9.43 -3.78
CA GLY A 216 -25.30 10.04 -3.81
C GLY A 216 -24.18 9.01 -4.00
N LEU A 217 -24.32 7.83 -3.39
CA LEU A 217 -23.38 6.73 -3.56
C LEU A 217 -23.41 6.20 -4.99
N GLU A 218 -24.59 5.96 -5.56
CA GLU A 218 -24.74 5.49 -6.94
C GLU A 218 -24.13 6.49 -7.93
N ALA A 219 -24.42 7.79 -7.78
CA ALA A 219 -23.83 8.83 -8.61
C ALA A 219 -22.30 8.93 -8.45
N ALA A 220 -21.79 8.81 -7.23
CA ALA A 220 -20.35 8.82 -6.97
C ALA A 220 -19.65 7.58 -7.57
N VAL A 221 -20.27 6.40 -7.47
CA VAL A 221 -19.76 5.16 -8.06
C VAL A 221 -19.73 5.25 -9.58
N GLU A 222 -20.78 5.78 -10.20
CA GLU A 222 -20.84 5.97 -11.66
C GLU A 222 -19.73 6.94 -12.12
N ALA A 223 -19.61 8.12 -11.49
CA ALA A 223 -18.58 9.09 -11.82
C ALA A 223 -17.16 8.55 -11.57
N ALA A 224 -16.94 7.84 -10.45
CA ALA A 224 -15.65 7.22 -10.13
C ALA A 224 -15.33 6.10 -11.11
N ALA A 225 -16.30 5.28 -11.51
CA ALA A 225 -16.11 4.23 -12.51
C ALA A 225 -15.78 4.83 -13.87
N GLU A 226 -16.48 5.88 -14.31
CA GLU A 226 -16.14 6.59 -15.55
C GLU A 226 -14.73 7.16 -15.53
N PHE A 227 -14.29 7.71 -14.39
CA PHE A 227 -12.94 8.26 -14.22
C PHE A 227 -11.88 7.15 -14.16
N LEU A 228 -12.10 6.10 -13.35
CA LEU A 228 -11.17 4.99 -13.18
C LEU A 228 -11.04 4.15 -14.45
N ASN A 229 -12.12 3.98 -15.22
CA ASN A 229 -12.06 3.33 -16.54
C ASN A 229 -11.21 4.11 -17.55
N ARG A 230 -10.87 5.37 -17.26
CA ARG A 230 -9.99 6.23 -18.07
C ARG A 230 -8.61 6.42 -17.42
N ALA A 231 -8.42 5.96 -16.19
CA ALA A 231 -7.17 6.13 -15.47
C ALA A 231 -6.15 5.09 -15.95
N VAL A 232 -4.98 5.56 -16.39
CA VAL A 232 -3.85 4.71 -16.77
C VAL A 232 -2.63 5.21 -16.01
N THR A 233 -2.29 4.54 -14.91
CA THR A 233 -0.99 4.73 -14.26
C THR A 233 -0.48 3.37 -13.81
N ALA A 234 0.76 3.05 -14.20
CA ALA A 234 1.46 1.88 -13.72
C ALA A 234 2.80 2.34 -13.15
N GLN A 235 2.97 2.11 -11.85
CA GLN A 235 4.28 2.03 -11.25
C GLN A 235 4.48 0.56 -10.87
N ASP A 236 5.71 0.06 -11.01
CA ASP A 236 6.08 -1.32 -10.68
C ASP A 236 5.61 -2.44 -11.65
N VAL A 237 5.82 -2.24 -12.96
CA VAL A 237 5.55 -3.26 -14.02
C VAL A 237 6.22 -4.61 -13.72
N SER A 238 7.40 -4.60 -13.09
CA SER A 238 8.10 -5.83 -12.71
C SER A 238 7.30 -6.68 -11.71
N THR A 239 6.70 -6.03 -10.70
CA THR A 239 5.85 -6.69 -9.71
C THR A 239 4.57 -7.20 -10.35
N MET A 240 3.97 -6.41 -11.26
CA MET A 240 2.78 -6.85 -12.02
C MET A 240 3.06 -8.12 -12.84
N ILE A 241 4.18 -8.17 -13.55
CA ILE A 241 4.61 -9.35 -14.32
C ILE A 241 4.87 -10.55 -13.41
N ARG A 242 5.60 -10.35 -12.30
CA ARG A 242 5.91 -11.40 -11.32
C ARG A 242 4.65 -12.06 -10.74
N HIS A 243 3.61 -11.25 -10.48
CA HIS A 243 2.33 -11.72 -9.95
C HIS A 243 1.30 -12.09 -11.04
N GLY A 244 1.71 -12.15 -12.31
CA GLY A 244 0.87 -12.62 -13.41
C GLY A 244 -0.35 -11.74 -13.68
N GLN A 245 -0.27 -10.44 -13.40
CA GLN A 245 -1.33 -9.48 -13.71
C GLN A 245 -1.57 -9.42 -15.22
N ARG A 246 -2.80 -9.12 -15.61
CA ARG A 246 -3.26 -9.13 -17.02
C ARG A 246 -3.72 -7.76 -17.50
N SER A 247 -3.21 -6.72 -16.86
CA SER A 247 -3.57 -5.34 -17.16
C SER A 247 -3.10 -4.94 -18.56
N ILE A 248 -3.86 -4.05 -19.20
CA ILE A 248 -3.45 -3.36 -20.42
C ILE A 248 -2.98 -1.97 -20.02
N ILE A 249 -1.73 -1.65 -20.36
CA ILE A 249 -1.10 -0.36 -20.06
C ILE A 249 -0.89 0.38 -21.37
N PHE A 250 -1.48 1.57 -21.48
CA PHE A 250 -1.18 2.51 -22.55
C PHE A 250 -0.17 3.54 -22.02
N LEU A 251 1.05 3.49 -22.53
CA LEU A 251 2.05 4.52 -22.27
C LEU A 251 1.97 5.55 -23.40
N ILE A 252 1.50 6.75 -23.08
CA ILE A 252 1.47 7.88 -24.02
C ILE A 252 2.88 8.48 -24.10
N ASN A 253 3.58 8.22 -25.20
CA ASN A 253 4.91 8.76 -25.47
C ASN A 253 4.80 9.99 -26.37
N ASN A 254 4.72 11.16 -25.73
CA ASN A 254 4.71 12.48 -26.36
C ASN A 254 6.07 13.21 -26.20
N GLY A 255 7.08 12.55 -25.64
CA GLY A 255 8.46 13.04 -25.55
C GLY A 255 8.73 14.08 -24.46
N GLY A 256 7.83 14.31 -23.50
CA GLY A 256 8.06 15.31 -22.45
C GLY A 256 6.93 15.47 -21.44
N TYR A 257 7.01 16.56 -20.69
CA TYR A 257 6.03 16.97 -19.69
C TYR A 257 4.99 17.92 -20.29
N THR A 258 4.09 17.40 -21.11
CA THR A 258 3.11 18.24 -21.87
C THR A 258 2.21 19.08 -20.96
N ILE A 259 1.78 18.57 -19.80
CA ILE A 259 0.97 19.37 -18.87
C ILE A 259 1.72 20.59 -18.33
N GLU A 260 3.01 20.45 -18.03
CA GLU A 260 3.87 21.55 -17.62
C GLU A 260 4.19 22.50 -18.77
N VAL A 261 4.31 22.02 -20.02
CA VAL A 261 4.46 22.88 -21.21
C VAL A 261 3.28 23.84 -21.33
N GLU A 262 2.06 23.34 -21.16
CA GLU A 262 0.83 24.15 -21.26
C GLU A 262 0.59 25.09 -20.05
N ILE A 263 1.29 24.86 -18.94
CA ILE A 263 1.27 25.77 -17.78
C ILE A 263 2.40 26.81 -17.87
N HIS A 264 3.64 26.35 -18.09
CA HIS A 264 4.85 27.17 -18.14
C HIS A 264 6.01 26.41 -18.81
N ASP A 265 6.18 26.62 -20.11
CA ASP A 265 7.20 25.92 -20.88
C ASP A 265 8.65 26.34 -20.54
N GLY A 266 9.58 25.38 -20.66
CA GLY A 266 11.01 25.57 -20.43
C GLY A 266 11.82 24.27 -20.59
N PRO A 267 13.17 24.36 -20.55
CA PRO A 267 14.04 23.21 -20.83
C PRO A 267 13.91 22.04 -19.84
N TYR A 268 13.35 22.28 -18.65
CA TYR A 268 13.06 21.25 -17.65
C TYR A 268 11.89 20.31 -18.04
N ASN A 269 11.14 20.64 -19.10
CA ASN A 269 10.07 19.79 -19.63
C ASN A 269 10.56 18.75 -20.64
N VAL A 270 11.82 18.86 -21.08
CA VAL A 270 12.43 17.97 -22.06
C VAL A 270 13.09 16.80 -21.35
N ILE A 271 12.62 15.58 -21.65
CA ILE A 271 13.13 14.35 -21.04
C ILE A 271 13.94 13.54 -22.05
N LYS A 272 14.82 12.67 -21.55
CA LYS A 272 15.47 11.67 -22.40
C LYS A 272 14.44 10.62 -22.80
N ASN A 273 14.06 10.58 -24.06
CA ASN A 273 13.18 9.51 -24.56
C ASN A 273 13.85 8.14 -24.45
N TRP A 274 13.09 7.12 -24.07
CA TRP A 274 13.55 5.74 -23.88
C TRP A 274 12.97 4.82 -24.96
N ASN A 275 13.51 3.61 -25.06
CA ASN A 275 12.80 2.50 -25.70
C ASN A 275 11.96 1.81 -24.62
N TYR A 276 10.72 2.29 -24.41
CA TYR A 276 9.89 1.83 -23.29
C TYR A 276 9.47 0.37 -23.44
N THR A 277 9.06 -0.04 -24.64
CA THR A 277 8.79 -1.46 -24.96
C THR A 277 10.04 -2.32 -24.70
N GLY A 278 11.22 -1.89 -25.16
CA GLY A 278 12.48 -2.59 -24.89
C GLY A 278 12.85 -2.68 -23.41
N LEU A 279 12.53 -1.66 -22.59
CA LEU A 279 12.70 -1.73 -21.14
C LEU A 279 11.76 -2.78 -20.52
N VAL A 280 10.49 -2.80 -20.92
CA VAL A 280 9.52 -3.77 -20.41
C VAL A 280 9.88 -5.19 -20.84
N ASP A 281 10.37 -5.37 -22.07
CA ASP A 281 10.90 -6.66 -22.54
C ASP A 281 12.10 -7.12 -21.69
N ALA A 282 12.99 -6.20 -21.33
CA ALA A 282 14.13 -6.50 -20.45
C ALA A 282 13.66 -6.90 -19.04
N ILE A 283 12.66 -6.20 -18.48
CA ILE A 283 12.04 -6.55 -17.19
C ILE A 283 11.35 -7.91 -17.26
N ASN A 284 10.67 -8.22 -18.37
CA ASN A 284 9.98 -9.49 -18.57
C ASN A 284 10.97 -10.68 -18.57
N ASN A 285 12.23 -10.44 -18.92
CA ASN A 285 13.34 -11.40 -18.84
C ASN A 285 13.06 -12.77 -19.50
N SER A 286 12.15 -12.83 -20.49
CA SER A 286 11.62 -14.07 -21.09
C SER A 286 10.99 -15.09 -20.14
N GLU A 287 10.86 -14.76 -18.85
CA GLU A 287 10.30 -15.61 -17.80
C GLU A 287 8.87 -15.19 -17.44
N GLY A 288 8.55 -13.92 -17.67
CA GLY A 288 7.23 -13.35 -17.43
C GLY A 288 6.23 -13.58 -18.57
N ARG A 289 4.97 -13.28 -18.27
CA ARG A 289 3.89 -13.19 -19.26
C ARG A 289 3.60 -11.71 -19.54
N CYS A 290 4.34 -11.16 -20.48
CA CYS A 290 4.13 -9.81 -21.00
C CYS A 290 4.11 -9.83 -22.54
N TRP A 291 3.31 -8.94 -23.12
CA TRP A 291 3.37 -8.60 -24.53
C TRP A 291 3.52 -7.09 -24.65
N THR A 292 4.48 -6.66 -25.46
CA THR A 292 4.77 -5.26 -25.72
C THR A 292 4.49 -4.96 -27.19
N CYS A 293 4.02 -3.75 -27.48
CA CYS A 293 4.01 -3.23 -28.84
C CYS A 293 4.12 -1.72 -28.85
N ARG A 294 4.57 -1.20 -29.99
CA ARG A 294 4.62 0.24 -30.26
C ARG A 294 3.64 0.54 -31.40
N VAL A 295 2.86 1.59 -31.23
CA VAL A 295 1.83 2.01 -32.20
C VAL A 295 2.02 3.48 -32.56
N SER A 296 1.79 3.81 -33.84
CA SER A 296 1.98 5.18 -34.36
C SER A 296 0.83 5.69 -35.22
N THR A 297 -0.13 4.82 -35.55
CA THR A 297 -1.37 5.19 -36.24
C THR A 297 -2.59 4.70 -35.48
N GLU A 298 -3.77 5.18 -35.88
CA GLU A 298 -5.04 4.71 -35.35
C GLU A 298 -5.24 3.22 -35.64
N GLU A 299 -4.91 2.77 -36.85
CA GLU A 299 -5.03 1.37 -37.24
C GLU A 299 -4.11 0.45 -36.40
N ASP A 300 -2.87 0.89 -36.13
CA ASP A 300 -1.95 0.15 -35.24
C ASP A 300 -2.55 -0.01 -33.84
N LEU A 301 -3.19 1.04 -33.32
CA LEU A 301 -3.78 1.06 -31.98
C LEU A 301 -5.02 0.16 -31.90
N GLU A 302 -5.90 0.21 -32.90
CA GLU A 302 -7.05 -0.69 -33.00
C GLU A 302 -6.61 -2.16 -33.04
N GLU A 303 -5.60 -2.49 -33.83
CA GLU A 303 -5.04 -3.84 -33.89
C GLU A 303 -4.41 -4.25 -32.55
N ALA A 304 -3.68 -3.34 -31.90
CA ALA A 304 -3.06 -3.61 -30.61
C ALA A 304 -4.10 -3.89 -29.52
N ILE A 305 -5.19 -3.11 -29.46
CA ILE A 305 -6.30 -3.32 -28.52
C ILE A 305 -7.00 -4.65 -28.79
N SER A 306 -7.24 -4.97 -30.07
CA SER A 306 -7.83 -6.26 -30.48
C SER A 306 -6.96 -7.45 -30.03
N LYS A 307 -5.63 -7.36 -30.19
CA LYS A 307 -4.69 -8.38 -29.69
C LYS A 307 -4.69 -8.46 -28.16
N ALA A 308 -4.62 -7.32 -27.47
CA ALA A 308 -4.58 -7.26 -26.01
C ALA A 308 -5.84 -7.86 -25.36
N THR A 309 -7.01 -7.60 -25.94
CA THR A 309 -8.31 -8.11 -25.45
C THR A 309 -8.66 -9.50 -25.99
N GLY A 310 -8.01 -9.94 -27.07
CA GLY A 310 -8.18 -11.24 -27.70
C GLY A 310 -7.03 -12.21 -27.42
N GLU A 311 -6.10 -12.34 -28.36
CA GLU A 311 -5.01 -13.33 -28.35
C GLU A 311 -4.11 -13.23 -27.11
N LYS A 312 -3.90 -12.02 -26.58
CA LYS A 312 -2.99 -11.69 -25.47
C LYS A 312 -3.71 -11.38 -24.16
N LYS A 313 -4.99 -11.73 -24.01
CA LYS A 313 -5.77 -11.44 -22.77
C LYS A 313 -5.27 -12.17 -21.51
N ASP A 314 -4.37 -13.14 -21.66
CA ASP A 314 -3.87 -14.00 -20.59
C ASP A 314 -2.58 -13.47 -19.93
N ARG A 315 -2.13 -12.27 -20.30
CA ARG A 315 -0.84 -11.67 -19.91
C ARG A 315 -0.96 -10.14 -19.77
N LEU A 316 0.05 -9.52 -19.18
CA LEU A 316 0.16 -8.07 -19.17
C LEU A 316 0.44 -7.57 -20.59
N CYS A 317 -0.30 -6.55 -21.04
CA CYS A 317 -0.12 -5.93 -22.35
C CYS A 317 0.39 -4.50 -22.15
N PHE A 318 1.54 -4.17 -22.74
CA PHE A 318 2.13 -2.84 -22.66
C PHE A 318 2.21 -2.22 -24.05
N ILE A 319 1.44 -1.17 -24.27
CA ILE A 319 1.26 -0.52 -25.57
C ILE A 319 1.85 0.88 -25.48
N GLU A 320 2.98 1.10 -26.17
CA GLU A 320 3.60 2.41 -26.31
C GLU A 320 2.94 3.16 -27.47
N VAL A 321 2.17 4.21 -27.15
CA VAL A 321 1.43 5.03 -28.12
C VAL A 321 2.25 6.27 -28.43
N ILE A 322 2.69 6.41 -29.68
CA ILE A 322 3.45 7.59 -30.12
C ILE A 322 2.49 8.68 -30.56
N VAL A 323 2.55 9.82 -29.88
CA VAL A 323 1.75 11.00 -30.23
C VAL A 323 2.64 12.23 -30.40
N HIS A 324 2.15 13.24 -31.10
CA HIS A 324 2.88 14.51 -31.21
C HIS A 324 2.90 15.23 -29.86
N LYS A 325 3.99 15.93 -29.54
CA LYS A 325 4.16 16.62 -28.25
C LYS A 325 3.05 17.63 -27.91
N ASP A 326 2.50 18.24 -28.96
CA ASP A 326 1.45 19.27 -28.89
C ASP A 326 0.04 18.67 -29.09
N ASP A 327 -0.08 17.35 -29.26
CA ASP A 327 -1.36 16.65 -29.39
C ASP A 327 -1.95 16.41 -27.99
N THR A 328 -2.71 17.41 -27.53
CA THR A 328 -3.34 17.40 -26.22
C THR A 328 -4.78 17.91 -26.27
N SER A 329 -5.53 17.60 -25.21
CA SER A 329 -6.93 18.00 -25.05
C SER A 329 -7.10 19.52 -25.01
N LYS A 330 -8.22 20.02 -25.54
CA LYS A 330 -8.57 21.45 -25.47
C LYS A 330 -8.75 21.91 -24.02
N GLU A 331 -9.25 21.00 -23.19
CA GLU A 331 -9.46 21.18 -21.76
C GLU A 331 -8.13 21.48 -21.04
N LEU A 332 -7.05 20.78 -21.42
CA LEU A 332 -5.72 21.05 -20.85
C LEU A 332 -5.23 22.45 -21.21
N LEU A 333 -5.40 22.90 -22.46
CA LEU A 333 -5.00 24.24 -22.90
C LEU A 333 -5.72 25.33 -22.10
N GLU A 334 -7.04 25.19 -21.95
CA GLU A 334 -7.86 26.14 -21.20
C GLU A 334 -7.53 26.15 -19.70
N TRP A 335 -7.36 24.96 -19.12
CA TRP A 335 -7.06 24.81 -17.69
C TRP A 335 -5.63 25.28 -17.36
N GLY A 336 -4.64 24.91 -18.18
CA GLY A 336 -3.22 25.26 -17.99
C GLY A 336 -3.00 26.76 -17.92
N SER A 337 -3.63 27.52 -18.83
CA SER A 337 -3.58 28.99 -18.82
C SER A 337 -4.14 29.60 -17.53
N ARG A 338 -5.24 29.07 -17.01
CA ARG A 338 -5.86 29.53 -15.75
C ARG A 338 -4.98 29.23 -14.55
N VAL A 339 -4.39 28.04 -14.49
CA VAL A 339 -3.45 27.63 -13.45
C VAL A 339 -2.21 28.52 -13.46
N SER A 340 -1.62 28.74 -14.64
CA SER A 340 -0.45 29.61 -14.82
C SER A 340 -0.73 31.03 -14.31
N SER A 341 -1.87 31.60 -14.69
CA SER A 341 -2.30 32.93 -14.25
C SER A 341 -2.51 33.01 -12.73
N ALA A 342 -3.12 31.98 -12.15
CA ALA A 342 -3.33 31.92 -10.70
C ALA A 342 -2.00 31.81 -9.95
N ASN A 343 -1.08 30.95 -10.41
CA ASN A 343 0.21 30.71 -9.76
C ASN A 343 1.16 31.92 -9.86
N SER A 344 1.11 32.67 -10.96
CA SER A 344 2.00 33.81 -11.23
C SER A 344 1.45 35.18 -10.79
N ARG A 345 0.26 35.22 -10.19
CA ARG A 345 -0.37 36.48 -9.74
C ARG A 345 0.58 37.26 -8.82
N PRO A 346 0.72 38.60 -9.00
CA PRO A 346 1.59 39.39 -8.15
C PRO A 346 1.10 39.36 -6.69
N PRO A 347 2.01 39.52 -5.71
CA PRO A 347 1.60 39.71 -4.32
C PRO A 347 0.63 40.89 -4.21
N ASN A 348 -0.41 40.74 -3.40
CA ASN A 348 -1.30 41.86 -3.12
C ASN A 348 -0.49 43.01 -2.48
N PRO A 349 -0.63 44.25 -2.98
CA PRO A 349 -0.03 45.40 -2.31
C PRO A 349 -0.55 45.46 -0.88
N ARG A 350 0.37 45.56 0.08
CA ARG A 350 0.08 45.60 1.51
C ARG A 350 -0.40 46.97 1.96
#